data_AF-O59646-F1
#
_entry.id   AF-O59646-F1
#
_cell.length_a   1.000
_cell.length_b   1.000
_cell.length_c   1.000
_cell.angle_alpha   90.00
_cell.angle_beta   90.00
_cell.angle_gamma   90.00
#
_symmetry.space_group_name_H-M   'P 1'
#
loop_
_entity.id
_entity.type
_entity.pdbx_description
1 polymer ?
#
loop_
_entity_poly.entity_id
_entity_poly.type
_entity_poly.pdbx_seq_one_letter_code
_entity_poly.pdbx_strand_id
1 'polypeptide(L)'
;MKNPKFTENQKEIEKEEFEFLQKLNFIIKESLELFNTNLKNSMKFINYITLPIIMASIESKSFNPFSEIIEKHIAFILNSKMNSLGYKFLPLGYSSDLTYENDNSIIHIDIKTANLENPSDFKDTVPLGINQSSYPGVLDCKIRGKNIKADCKKIKVYPNIPTTYNNKLTITNALLFIYPDYKEIIDEIREDYIAIRELISINLKDILTPIEGSLEEFLNYKPSNEKKRLEPILDNIVRGYFIHDKLRHEFSENVEKDLEEFEKKIIGIAKKLKEREIKPVAILSISIPNGELAPHYDDEIVSGKSWGSSFRYHYKKSGNSVFKGLDNKASRAVFLHINKEYLPVLKKYFDPITVYELTEKRL
;
A
#
# COMPACT_ATOMS: atom_id res chain seq x y z
N MET A 1 -30.36 19.28 -5.53
CA MET A 1 -31.21 18.74 -4.44
C MET A 1 -30.68 19.31 -3.14
N LYS A 2 -31.55 19.73 -2.19
CA LYS A 2 -31.09 20.05 -0.83
C LYS A 2 -30.47 18.77 -0.24
N ASN A 3 -29.28 18.84 0.35
CA ASN A 3 -28.75 17.69 1.11
C ASN A 3 -29.78 17.32 2.19
N PRO A 4 -30.07 16.01 2.37
CA PRO A 4 -30.95 15.59 3.46
C PRO A 4 -30.38 16.09 4.79
N LYS A 5 -31.25 16.36 5.77
CA LYS A 5 -30.81 16.65 7.13
C LYS A 5 -30.29 15.35 7.76
N PHE A 6 -29.23 15.46 8.56
CA PHE A 6 -28.78 14.36 9.40
C PHE A 6 -29.86 13.98 10.41
N THR A 7 -30.13 12.69 10.55
CA THR A 7 -30.90 12.17 11.68
C THR A 7 -30.04 12.16 12.94
N GLU A 8 -30.67 12.03 14.11
CA GLU A 8 -29.92 11.94 15.38
C GLU A 8 -29.00 10.72 15.42
N ASN A 9 -29.47 9.58 14.90
CA ASN A 9 -28.65 8.36 14.75
C ASN A 9 -27.42 8.60 13.86
N GLN A 10 -27.57 9.30 12.74
CA GLN A 10 -26.44 9.60 11.85
C GLN A 10 -25.41 10.51 12.50
N LYS A 11 -25.82 11.45 13.37
CA LYS A 11 -24.89 12.27 14.14
C LYS A 11 -24.11 11.45 15.16
N GLU A 12 -24.77 10.51 15.84
CA GLU A 12 -24.09 9.63 16.81
C GLU A 12 -23.07 8.73 16.11
N ILE A 13 -23.42 8.18 14.93
CA ILE A 13 -22.47 7.42 14.09
C ILE A 13 -21.22 8.25 13.77
N GLU A 14 -21.40 9.50 13.31
CA GLU A 14 -20.25 10.36 13.01
C GLU A 14 -19.42 10.73 14.24
N LYS A 15 -20.07 10.87 15.39
CA LYS A 15 -19.39 11.13 16.66
C LYS A 15 -18.52 9.94 17.05
N GLU A 16 -19.03 8.70 16.94
CA GLU A 16 -18.24 7.49 17.18
C GLU A 16 -17.07 7.35 16.19
N GLU A 17 -17.29 7.60 14.90
CA GLU A 17 -16.23 7.61 13.88
C GLU A 17 -15.14 8.66 14.20
N PHE A 18 -15.54 9.86 14.63
CA PHE A 18 -14.63 10.93 14.99
C PHE A 18 -13.84 10.60 16.26
N GLU A 19 -14.50 10.09 17.31
CA GLU A 19 -13.84 9.65 18.54
C GLU A 19 -12.81 8.55 18.27
N PHE A 20 -13.16 7.58 17.41
CA PHE A 20 -12.21 6.55 17.02
C PHE A 20 -11.06 7.11 16.18
N LEU A 21 -11.31 8.01 15.23
CA LEU A 21 -10.26 8.70 14.48
C LEU A 21 -9.28 9.40 15.43
N GLN A 22 -9.77 10.12 16.45
CA GLN A 22 -8.91 10.77 17.44
C GLN A 22 -8.06 9.77 18.23
N LYS A 23 -8.63 8.65 18.67
CA LYS A 23 -7.89 7.56 19.35
C LYS A 23 -6.80 6.99 18.44
N LEU A 24 -7.14 6.68 17.18
CA LEU A 24 -6.19 6.17 16.20
C LEU A 24 -5.05 7.17 15.96
N ASN A 25 -5.36 8.45 15.79
CA ASN A 25 -4.37 9.50 15.59
C ASN A 25 -3.39 9.58 16.76
N PHE A 26 -3.92 9.55 18.00
CA PHE A 26 -3.10 9.53 19.21
C PHE A 26 -2.17 8.32 19.24
N ILE A 27 -2.69 7.11 19.03
CA ILE A 27 -1.92 5.86 19.05
C ILE A 27 -0.75 5.93 18.06
N ILE A 28 -1.02 6.34 16.82
CA ILE A 28 0.01 6.39 15.78
C ILE A 28 1.02 7.50 16.09
N LYS A 29 0.56 8.70 16.49
CA LYS A 29 1.43 9.83 16.79
C LYS A 29 2.41 9.51 17.93
N GLU A 30 1.92 8.94 19.03
CA GLU A 30 2.74 8.49 20.16
C GLU A 30 3.71 7.37 19.79
N SER A 31 3.39 6.58 18.76
CA SER A 31 4.19 5.44 18.34
C SER A 31 5.16 5.76 17.19
N LEU A 32 5.24 7.01 16.71
CA LEU A 32 6.09 7.38 15.57
C LEU A 32 7.57 7.11 15.84
N GLU A 33 8.06 7.36 17.06
CA GLU A 33 9.46 7.13 17.41
C GLU A 33 9.82 5.62 17.35
N LEU A 34 8.93 4.79 17.91
CA LEU A 34 9.05 3.33 17.86
C LEU A 34 8.99 2.83 16.40
N PHE A 35 8.03 3.34 15.63
CA PHE A 35 7.89 3.01 14.21
C PHE A 35 9.16 3.35 13.42
N ASN A 36 9.71 4.56 13.58
CA ASN A 36 10.94 4.99 12.92
C ASN A 36 12.16 4.15 13.34
N THR A 37 12.25 3.81 14.62
CA THR A 37 13.31 2.93 15.15
C THR A 37 13.23 1.54 14.51
N ASN A 38 12.03 0.98 14.40
CA ASN A 38 11.80 -0.32 13.78
C ASN A 38 12.11 -0.31 12.27
N LEU A 39 11.71 0.74 11.53
CA LEU A 39 12.09 0.93 10.13
C LEU A 39 13.61 0.95 9.98
N LYS A 40 14.31 1.75 10.80
CA LYS A 40 15.78 1.84 10.78
C LYS A 40 16.44 0.49 11.08
N ASN A 41 15.87 -0.30 11.98
CA ASN A 41 16.36 -1.64 12.28
C ASN A 41 16.20 -2.60 11.09
N SER A 42 15.07 -2.57 10.38
CA SER A 42 14.88 -3.35 9.16
C SER A 42 15.89 -2.98 8.07
N MET A 43 16.32 -1.72 7.99
CA MET A 43 17.35 -1.28 7.05
C MET A 43 18.75 -1.85 7.31
N LYS A 44 18.99 -2.52 8.44
CA LYS A 44 20.22 -3.31 8.64
C LYS A 44 20.30 -4.50 7.68
N PHE A 45 19.16 -4.99 7.20
CA PHE A 45 19.07 -6.15 6.31
C PHE A 45 18.99 -5.77 4.82
N ILE A 46 19.18 -4.48 4.48
CA ILE A 46 19.01 -3.99 3.10
C ILE A 46 19.86 -4.78 2.09
N ASN A 47 21.11 -5.09 2.45
CA ASN A 47 22.04 -5.86 1.59
C ASN A 47 21.47 -7.23 1.17
N TYR A 48 20.67 -7.87 2.03
CA TYR A 48 20.09 -9.20 1.75
C TYR A 48 18.86 -9.13 0.84
N ILE A 49 18.22 -7.96 0.73
CA ILE A 49 17.00 -7.77 -0.07
C ILE A 49 17.23 -6.94 -1.35
N THR A 50 18.40 -6.31 -1.49
CA THR A 50 18.73 -5.49 -2.67
C THR A 50 18.66 -6.29 -3.97
N LEU A 51 19.28 -7.47 -4.03
CA LEU A 51 19.19 -8.31 -5.22
C LEU A 51 17.74 -8.70 -5.56
N PRO A 52 16.91 -9.22 -4.62
CA PRO A 52 15.49 -9.41 -4.87
C PRO A 52 14.74 -8.18 -5.41
N ILE A 53 15.07 -6.96 -4.95
CA ILE A 53 14.49 -5.71 -5.49
C ILE A 53 14.88 -5.51 -6.96
N ILE A 54 16.17 -5.67 -7.28
CA ILE A 54 16.69 -5.54 -8.65
C ILE A 54 16.00 -6.56 -9.56
N MET A 55 15.91 -7.82 -9.12
CA MET A 55 15.28 -8.90 -9.87
C MET A 55 13.82 -8.59 -10.21
N ALA A 56 13.04 -8.18 -9.21
CA ALA A 56 11.63 -7.87 -9.40
C ALA A 56 11.40 -6.63 -10.29
N SER A 57 12.38 -5.73 -10.39
CA SER A 57 12.28 -4.51 -11.22
C SER A 57 12.20 -4.80 -12.72
N ILE A 58 12.71 -5.95 -13.19
CA ILE A 58 12.64 -6.36 -14.59
C ILE A 58 11.28 -6.98 -14.92
N GLU A 59 10.70 -7.75 -14.01
CA GLU A 59 9.51 -8.56 -14.31
C GLU A 59 8.19 -7.74 -14.38
N SER A 60 8.26 -6.41 -14.30
CA SER A 60 7.09 -5.53 -14.07
C SER A 60 6.24 -5.97 -12.87
N LYS A 61 6.82 -6.73 -11.93
CA LYS A 61 6.14 -7.17 -10.71
C LYS A 61 6.20 -6.04 -9.69
N SER A 62 5.08 -5.81 -9.02
CA SER A 62 4.95 -4.85 -7.93
C SER A 62 5.61 -5.37 -6.65
N PHE A 63 6.93 -5.61 -6.67
CA PHE A 63 7.65 -5.93 -5.44
C PHE A 63 8.22 -4.65 -4.84
N ASN A 64 7.61 -4.21 -3.73
CA ASN A 64 8.12 -3.11 -2.94
C ASN A 64 8.29 -3.56 -1.49
N PRO A 65 9.49 -3.98 -1.07
CA PRO A 65 9.71 -4.44 0.30
C PRO A 65 9.57 -3.30 1.32
N PHE A 66 9.75 -2.04 0.94
CA PHE A 66 9.57 -0.92 1.87
C PHE A 66 8.10 -0.73 2.24
N SER A 67 7.19 -0.92 1.28
CA SER A 67 5.74 -0.99 1.54
C SER A 67 5.44 -2.07 2.57
N GLU A 68 5.91 -3.29 2.34
CA GLU A 68 5.67 -4.41 3.25
C GLU A 68 6.27 -4.19 4.64
N ILE A 69 7.47 -3.59 4.72
CA ILE A 69 8.12 -3.27 5.98
C ILE A 69 7.28 -2.24 6.77
N ILE A 70 6.77 -1.20 6.09
CA ILE A 70 5.86 -0.20 6.69
C ILE A 70 4.61 -0.89 7.22
N GLU A 71 3.94 -1.69 6.38
CA GLU A 71 2.72 -2.43 6.72
C GLU A 71 2.92 -3.35 7.92
N LYS A 72 3.99 -4.13 7.95
CA LYS A 72 4.29 -5.06 9.05
C LYS A 72 4.55 -4.33 10.37
N HIS A 73 5.31 -3.23 10.35
CA HIS A 73 5.62 -2.48 11.57
C HIS A 73 4.42 -1.72 12.12
N ILE A 74 3.60 -1.11 11.26
CA ILE A 74 2.39 -0.42 11.72
C ILE A 74 1.35 -1.43 12.23
N ALA A 75 1.22 -2.60 11.60
CA ALA A 75 0.35 -3.67 12.08
C ALA A 75 0.79 -4.19 13.45
N PHE A 76 2.09 -4.38 13.66
CA PHE A 76 2.64 -4.76 14.97
C PHE A 76 2.30 -3.72 16.06
N ILE A 77 2.51 -2.44 15.77
CA ILE A 77 2.22 -1.34 16.70
C ILE A 77 0.73 -1.29 17.03
N LEU A 78 -0.13 -1.31 16.01
CA LEU A 78 -1.58 -1.25 16.19
C LEU A 78 -2.08 -2.44 16.99
N ASN A 79 -1.68 -3.67 16.67
CA ASN A 79 -2.10 -4.85 17.42
C ASN A 79 -1.74 -4.75 18.90
N SER A 80 -0.53 -4.31 19.22
CA SER A 80 -0.07 -4.12 20.60
C SER A 80 -0.87 -3.04 21.34
N LYS A 81 -1.00 -1.85 20.72
CA LYS A 81 -1.67 -0.69 21.33
C LYS A 81 -3.18 -0.86 21.43
N MET A 82 -3.83 -1.38 20.40
CA MET A 82 -5.27 -1.65 20.38
C MET A 82 -5.63 -2.70 21.45
N ASN A 83 -4.86 -3.78 21.55
CA ASN A 83 -5.06 -4.78 22.61
C ASN A 83 -4.92 -4.20 24.01
N SER A 84 -3.95 -3.31 24.24
CA SER A 84 -3.79 -2.61 25.53
C SER A 84 -4.97 -1.67 25.87
N LEU A 85 -5.74 -1.26 24.87
CA LEU A 85 -6.94 -0.44 25.02
C LEU A 85 -8.23 -1.29 25.07
N GLY A 86 -8.11 -2.61 25.17
CA GLY A 86 -9.26 -3.53 25.28
C GLY A 86 -9.91 -3.92 23.95
N TYR A 87 -9.33 -3.53 22.81
CA TYR A 87 -9.80 -3.97 21.50
C TYR A 87 -9.26 -5.38 21.19
N LYS A 88 -10.15 -6.30 20.83
CA LYS A 88 -9.80 -7.67 20.46
C LYS A 88 -9.52 -7.74 18.97
N PHE A 89 -8.37 -8.27 18.58
CA PHE A 89 -8.08 -8.54 17.17
C PHE A 89 -9.05 -9.60 16.64
N LEU A 90 -9.76 -9.29 15.55
CA LEU A 90 -10.80 -10.11 14.97
C LEU A 90 -10.52 -10.29 13.47
N PRO A 91 -9.70 -11.28 13.07
CA PRO A 91 -9.46 -11.53 11.66
C PRO A 91 -10.74 -12.09 11.01
N LEU A 92 -11.29 -11.36 10.04
CA LEU A 92 -12.41 -11.84 9.23
C LEU A 92 -11.88 -12.29 7.87
N GLY A 93 -12.47 -13.33 7.28
CA GLY A 93 -12.05 -13.82 5.96
C GLY A 93 -12.23 -12.82 4.80
N TYR A 94 -12.94 -11.71 5.05
CA TYR A 94 -13.21 -10.63 4.09
C TYR A 94 -13.16 -9.25 4.76
N SER A 95 -12.03 -8.89 5.38
CA SER A 95 -11.82 -7.57 6.00
C SER A 95 -10.73 -6.72 5.35
N SER A 96 -10.63 -5.47 5.81
CA SER A 96 -9.40 -4.68 5.78
C SER A 96 -8.22 -5.40 6.45
N ASP A 97 -7.02 -4.88 6.24
CA ASP A 97 -5.75 -5.49 6.71
C ASP A 97 -5.76 -5.78 8.22
N LEU A 98 -6.35 -4.90 9.02
CA LEU A 98 -6.54 -5.09 10.44
C LEU A 98 -8.00 -4.90 10.81
N THR A 99 -8.53 -5.78 11.64
CA THR A 99 -9.89 -5.68 12.15
C THR A 99 -9.92 -5.95 13.65
N TYR A 100 -10.65 -5.11 14.38
CA TYR A 100 -10.76 -5.17 15.82
C TYR A 100 -12.20 -5.08 16.28
N GLU A 101 -12.47 -5.63 17.45
CA GLU A 101 -13.76 -5.60 18.11
C GLU A 101 -13.63 -4.96 19.49
N ASN A 102 -14.55 -4.07 19.83
CA ASN A 102 -14.85 -3.71 21.22
C ASN A 102 -16.34 -3.98 21.52
N ASP A 103 -16.86 -3.47 22.63
CA ASP A 103 -18.24 -3.75 23.05
C ASP A 103 -19.29 -3.18 22.09
N ASN A 104 -19.00 -2.07 21.41
CA ASN A 104 -19.98 -1.30 20.64
C ASN A 104 -19.72 -1.30 19.12
N SER A 105 -18.52 -1.67 18.68
CA SER A 105 -18.07 -1.44 17.31
C SER A 105 -17.12 -2.53 16.79
N ILE A 106 -17.17 -2.74 15.47
CA ILE A 106 -16.16 -3.45 14.70
C ILE A 106 -15.37 -2.42 13.89
N ILE A 107 -14.08 -2.36 14.16
CA ILE A 107 -13.15 -1.40 13.59
C ILE A 107 -12.38 -2.07 12.47
N HIS A 108 -12.47 -1.51 11.26
CA HIS A 108 -11.65 -1.89 10.12
C HIS A 108 -10.57 -0.82 9.90
N ILE A 109 -9.30 -1.24 9.89
CA ILE A 109 -8.17 -0.37 9.55
C ILE A 109 -7.46 -0.96 8.34
N ASP A 110 -7.43 -0.17 7.27
CA ASP A 110 -6.75 -0.49 6.04
C ASP A 110 -5.43 0.29 5.94
N ILE A 111 -4.33 -0.37 5.59
CA ILE A 111 -3.02 0.24 5.47
C ILE A 111 -2.72 0.41 3.98
N LYS A 112 -2.57 1.66 3.56
CA LYS A 112 -2.18 2.01 2.19
C LYS A 112 -0.78 2.59 2.20
N THR A 113 -0.01 2.23 1.19
CA THR A 113 1.26 2.89 0.89
C THR A 113 1.18 3.51 -0.50
N ALA A 114 1.91 4.60 -0.71
CA ALA A 114 1.98 5.25 -2.00
C ALA A 114 3.36 5.86 -2.23
N ASN A 115 3.84 5.74 -3.45
CA ASN A 115 5.05 6.40 -3.90
C ASN A 115 4.75 7.87 -4.19
N LEU A 116 5.58 8.80 -3.69
CA LEU A 116 5.47 10.23 -3.92
C LEU A 116 5.39 10.62 -5.42
N GLU A 117 6.06 9.87 -6.30
CA GLU A 117 6.07 10.12 -7.75
C GLU A 117 4.82 9.58 -8.46
N ASN A 118 3.97 8.80 -7.78
CA ASN A 118 2.67 8.37 -8.29
C ASN A 118 1.50 9.05 -7.54
N PRO A 119 1.23 10.34 -7.80
CA PRO A 119 0.16 11.07 -7.13
C PRO A 119 -1.23 10.49 -7.37
N SER A 120 -1.44 9.64 -8.38
CA SER A 120 -2.76 9.05 -8.59
C SER A 120 -3.21 8.09 -7.48
N ASP A 121 -2.27 7.60 -6.66
CA ASP A 121 -2.54 6.67 -5.55
C ASP A 121 -2.89 7.38 -4.25
N PHE A 122 -2.43 8.63 -4.08
CA PHE A 122 -2.61 9.39 -2.83
C PHE A 122 -3.30 10.74 -2.99
N LYS A 123 -3.36 11.33 -4.18
CA LYS A 123 -3.90 12.68 -4.34
C LYS A 123 -5.42 12.67 -4.16
N ASP A 124 -5.89 13.33 -3.11
CA ASP A 124 -7.31 13.69 -2.89
C ASP A 124 -8.27 12.51 -2.75
N THR A 125 -7.76 11.28 -2.82
CA THR A 125 -8.53 10.04 -2.77
C THR A 125 -7.73 8.94 -2.10
N VAL A 126 -8.44 7.98 -1.52
CA VAL A 126 -7.89 6.68 -1.12
C VAL A 126 -8.67 5.56 -1.84
N PRO A 127 -7.99 4.62 -2.52
CA PRO A 127 -8.65 3.46 -3.11
C PRO A 127 -9.11 2.50 -2.02
N LEU A 128 -10.33 1.96 -2.16
CA LEU A 128 -10.92 1.01 -1.22
C LEU A 128 -11.46 -0.20 -1.99
N GLY A 129 -11.20 -1.40 -1.48
CA GLY A 129 -11.82 -2.64 -1.97
C GLY A 129 -13.26 -2.79 -1.47
N ILE A 130 -14.02 -3.71 -2.08
CA ILE A 130 -15.40 -4.01 -1.64
C ILE A 130 -15.48 -4.61 -0.23
N ASN A 131 -14.35 -5.11 0.27
CA ASN A 131 -14.18 -5.66 1.61
C ASN A 131 -13.55 -4.65 2.59
N GLN A 132 -13.63 -3.35 2.31
CA GLN A 132 -12.90 -2.33 3.09
C GLN A 132 -13.76 -1.15 3.56
N SER A 133 -15.04 -1.07 3.19
CA SER A 133 -15.96 -0.03 3.68
C SER A 133 -17.39 -0.54 3.64
N SER A 134 -18.26 -0.06 4.54
CA SER A 134 -19.70 -0.35 4.51
C SER A 134 -20.51 0.59 3.62
N TYR A 135 -19.90 1.62 3.05
CA TYR A 135 -20.62 2.64 2.30
C TYR A 135 -20.87 2.26 0.83
N PRO A 136 -22.12 2.31 0.33
CA PRO A 136 -22.42 2.08 -1.08
C PRO A 136 -21.86 3.18 -1.99
N GLY A 137 -20.88 2.82 -2.82
CA GLY A 137 -20.30 3.74 -3.79
C GLY A 137 -21.22 4.02 -4.97
N VAL A 138 -20.97 5.16 -5.63
CA VAL A 138 -21.74 5.60 -6.80
C VAL A 138 -20.95 5.34 -8.08
N LEU A 139 -21.52 4.53 -8.97
CA LEU A 139 -21.04 4.36 -10.34
C LEU A 139 -21.82 5.29 -11.27
N ASP A 140 -21.13 6.22 -11.92
CA ASP A 140 -21.71 7.02 -13.01
C ASP A 140 -21.80 6.13 -14.25
N CYS A 141 -22.99 5.95 -14.82
CA CYS A 141 -23.22 5.12 -16.01
C CYS A 141 -22.64 5.72 -17.32
N LYS A 142 -21.85 6.79 -17.23
CA LYS A 142 -21.21 7.41 -18.39
C LYS A 142 -20.06 6.55 -18.91
N ILE A 143 -20.00 6.40 -20.23
CA ILE A 143 -18.83 5.83 -20.90
C ILE A 143 -17.80 6.95 -21.07
N ARG A 144 -16.64 6.82 -20.41
CA ARG A 144 -15.54 7.79 -20.52
C ARG A 144 -15.13 7.97 -22.00
N GLY A 145 -15.18 9.20 -22.50
CA GLY A 145 -14.84 9.52 -23.90
C GLY A 145 -15.95 9.30 -24.93
N LYS A 146 -17.15 8.86 -24.52
CA LYS A 146 -18.33 8.76 -25.41
C LYS A 146 -19.50 9.54 -24.82
N ASN A 147 -20.16 10.36 -25.65
CA ASN A 147 -21.41 11.05 -25.30
C ASN A 147 -22.63 10.10 -25.32
N ILE A 148 -22.47 8.88 -24.81
CA ILE A 148 -23.57 7.93 -24.72
C ILE A 148 -24.32 8.24 -23.41
N LYS A 149 -25.52 8.79 -23.54
CA LYS A 149 -26.48 8.89 -22.43
C LYS A 149 -27.06 7.49 -22.25
N ALA A 150 -26.53 6.72 -21.29
CA ALA A 150 -27.28 5.57 -20.80
C ALA A 150 -28.55 6.08 -20.09
N ASP A 151 -29.67 5.36 -20.19
CA ASP A 151 -30.91 5.71 -19.49
C ASP A 151 -30.80 5.57 -17.96
N CYS A 152 -29.74 4.92 -17.45
CA CYS A 152 -29.37 4.97 -16.04
C CYS A 152 -28.47 6.18 -15.77
N LYS A 153 -28.82 7.01 -14.77
CA LYS A 153 -27.95 8.14 -14.36
C LYS A 153 -26.81 7.72 -13.44
N LYS A 154 -27.09 6.88 -12.44
CA LYS A 154 -26.16 6.42 -11.41
C LYS A 154 -26.59 5.04 -10.89
N ILE A 155 -25.65 4.13 -10.66
CA ILE A 155 -25.88 2.82 -10.04
C ILE A 155 -25.14 2.78 -8.69
N LYS A 156 -25.76 2.19 -7.67
CA LYS A 156 -25.09 1.90 -6.40
C LYS A 156 -24.28 0.62 -6.53
N VAL A 157 -23.02 0.70 -6.13
CA VAL A 157 -22.12 -0.43 -5.99
C VAL A 157 -22.08 -0.75 -4.50
N TYR A 158 -22.51 -1.96 -4.13
CA TYR A 158 -22.64 -2.35 -2.73
C TYR A 158 -21.37 -3.05 -2.26
N PRO A 159 -20.86 -2.69 -1.05
CA PRO A 159 -19.75 -3.41 -0.45
C PRO A 159 -20.21 -4.74 0.17
N ASN A 160 -19.24 -5.57 0.52
CA ASN A 160 -19.48 -6.80 1.29
C ASN A 160 -19.55 -6.55 2.80
N ILE A 161 -18.96 -5.44 3.28
CA ILE A 161 -19.00 -5.07 4.70
C ILE A 161 -20.38 -4.47 5.04
N PRO A 162 -21.11 -4.99 6.05
CA PRO A 162 -22.36 -4.42 6.51
C PRO A 162 -22.13 -3.14 7.33
N THR A 163 -23.18 -2.33 7.50
CA THR A 163 -23.14 -1.12 8.35
C THR A 163 -23.00 -1.44 9.83
N THR A 164 -23.44 -2.64 10.24
CA THR A 164 -23.26 -3.19 11.59
C THR A 164 -22.98 -4.70 11.55
N TYR A 165 -22.28 -5.22 12.55
CA TYR A 165 -22.12 -6.65 12.81
C TYR A 165 -22.74 -6.99 14.16
N ASN A 166 -23.79 -7.81 14.23
CA ASN A 166 -24.46 -8.16 15.49
C ASN A 166 -24.77 -6.93 16.37
N ASN A 167 -25.37 -5.89 15.77
CA ASN A 167 -25.65 -4.58 16.38
C ASN A 167 -24.43 -3.72 16.76
N LYS A 168 -23.20 -4.15 16.47
CA LYS A 168 -21.99 -3.33 16.64
C LYS A 168 -21.75 -2.47 15.41
N LEU A 169 -21.50 -1.18 15.61
CA LEU A 169 -21.26 -0.23 14.53
C LEU A 169 -19.98 -0.59 13.76
N THR A 170 -20.06 -0.63 12.44
CA THR A 170 -18.86 -0.76 11.60
C THR A 170 -18.18 0.62 11.46
N ILE A 171 -16.94 0.75 11.93
CA ILE A 171 -16.11 1.94 11.74
C ILE A 171 -14.96 1.57 10.81
N THR A 172 -14.65 2.44 9.85
CA THR A 172 -13.61 2.18 8.85
C THR A 172 -12.61 3.33 8.80
N ASN A 173 -11.33 3.01 8.86
CA ASN A 173 -10.24 3.95 8.71
C ASN A 173 -9.20 3.44 7.70
N ALA A 174 -8.56 4.37 7.01
CA ALA A 174 -7.37 4.09 6.21
C ALA A 174 -6.18 4.88 6.75
N LEU A 175 -5.02 4.21 6.86
CA LEU A 175 -3.73 4.82 7.14
C LEU A 175 -2.92 4.85 5.85
N LEU A 176 -2.64 6.04 5.32
CA LEU A 176 -1.91 6.23 4.08
C LEU A 176 -0.49 6.72 4.35
N PHE A 177 0.49 5.89 3.99
CA PHE A 177 1.92 6.16 4.11
C PHE A 177 2.49 6.55 2.75
N ILE A 178 2.87 7.82 2.60
CA ILE A 178 3.52 8.31 1.39
C ILE A 178 5.02 8.24 1.63
N TYR A 179 5.78 7.53 0.79
CA TYR A 179 7.22 7.35 0.91
C TYR A 179 7.93 7.84 -0.38
N PRO A 180 9.23 8.17 -0.31
CA PRO A 180 9.93 8.67 -1.49
C PRO A 180 10.16 7.55 -2.50
N ASP A 181 10.23 7.91 -3.78
CA ASP A 181 10.68 6.98 -4.81
C ASP A 181 12.15 6.60 -4.62
N TYR A 182 12.51 5.41 -5.09
CA TYR A 182 13.88 4.91 -5.17
C TYR A 182 14.15 4.23 -6.52
N LYS A 183 13.21 4.34 -7.46
CA LYS A 183 13.33 3.77 -8.81
C LYS A 183 14.58 4.27 -9.52
N GLU A 184 14.97 5.53 -9.33
CA GLU A 184 16.19 6.11 -9.90
C GLU A 184 17.45 5.33 -9.50
N ILE A 185 17.51 4.84 -8.25
CA ILE A 185 18.64 4.05 -7.75
C ILE A 185 18.64 2.66 -8.37
N ILE A 186 17.46 2.05 -8.54
CA ILE A 186 17.34 0.72 -9.15
C ILE A 186 17.59 0.77 -10.67
N ASP A 187 17.21 1.88 -11.32
CA ASP A 187 17.43 2.10 -12.75
C ASP A 187 18.94 2.07 -13.09
N GLU A 188 19.83 2.48 -12.17
CA GLU A 188 21.29 2.48 -12.38
C GLU A 188 21.92 1.10 -12.60
N ILE A 189 21.32 0.02 -12.07
CA ILE A 189 21.88 -1.35 -12.13
C ILE A 189 21.04 -2.28 -13.01
N ARG A 190 19.93 -1.79 -13.57
CA ARG A 190 18.99 -2.63 -14.31
C ARG A 190 19.63 -3.26 -15.53
N GLU A 191 20.35 -2.47 -16.33
CA GLU A 191 21.01 -2.96 -17.54
C GLU A 191 22.14 -3.95 -17.22
N ASP A 192 22.88 -3.74 -16.12
CA ASP A 192 23.86 -4.71 -15.63
C ASP A 192 23.19 -6.03 -15.28
N TYR A 193 22.03 -6.02 -14.61
CA TYR A 193 21.31 -7.25 -14.28
C TYR A 193 20.77 -7.97 -15.52
N ILE A 194 20.32 -7.23 -16.54
CA ILE A 194 19.94 -7.80 -17.85
C ILE A 194 21.15 -8.51 -18.47
N ALA A 195 22.31 -7.85 -18.50
CA ALA A 195 23.55 -8.42 -19.04
C ALA A 195 23.98 -9.70 -18.28
N ILE A 196 23.87 -9.71 -16.94
CA ILE A 196 24.14 -10.92 -16.14
C ILE A 196 23.19 -12.06 -16.49
N ARG A 197 21.90 -11.78 -16.70
CA ARG A 197 20.93 -12.80 -17.13
C ARG A 197 21.26 -13.37 -18.50
N GLU A 198 21.65 -12.52 -19.45
CA GLU A 198 22.10 -12.95 -20.78
C GLU A 198 23.38 -13.79 -20.69
N LEU A 199 24.35 -13.36 -19.88
CA LEU A 199 25.60 -14.08 -19.63
C LEU A 199 25.35 -15.48 -19.06
N ILE A 200 24.50 -15.60 -18.03
CA ILE A 200 24.12 -16.90 -17.47
C ILE A 200 23.35 -17.73 -18.50
N SER A 201 22.46 -17.11 -19.29
CA SER A 201 21.69 -17.81 -20.31
C SER A 201 22.56 -18.44 -21.39
N ILE A 202 23.66 -17.79 -21.79
CA ILE A 202 24.61 -18.34 -22.78
C ILE A 202 25.35 -19.57 -22.21
N ASN A 203 25.64 -19.57 -20.91
CA ASN A 203 26.36 -20.66 -20.23
C ASN A 203 25.44 -21.74 -19.64
N LEU A 204 24.12 -21.63 -19.85
CA LEU A 204 23.12 -22.47 -19.18
C LEU A 204 23.29 -23.97 -19.47
N LYS A 205 23.80 -24.31 -20.66
CA LYS A 205 24.07 -25.69 -21.04
C LYS A 205 25.12 -26.33 -20.13
N ASP A 206 26.18 -25.61 -19.81
CA ASP A 206 27.26 -26.14 -18.99
C ASP A 206 26.79 -26.30 -17.53
N ILE A 207 25.99 -25.34 -17.04
CA ILE A 207 25.46 -25.33 -15.67
C ILE A 207 24.44 -26.45 -15.41
N LEU A 208 23.59 -26.75 -16.39
CA LEU A 208 22.50 -27.72 -16.20
C LEU A 208 22.86 -29.15 -16.63
N THR A 209 24.04 -29.38 -17.21
CA THR A 209 24.44 -30.73 -17.67
C THR A 209 24.84 -31.62 -16.48
N PRO A 210 24.43 -32.90 -16.44
CA PRO A 210 23.65 -33.60 -17.47
C PRO A 210 22.13 -33.34 -17.38
N ILE A 211 21.51 -33.13 -18.54
CA ILE A 211 20.05 -33.16 -18.72
C ILE A 211 19.71 -34.38 -19.57
N GLU A 212 18.68 -35.14 -19.20
CA GLU A 212 18.08 -36.13 -20.09
C GLU A 212 17.29 -35.41 -21.20
N GLY A 213 17.71 -35.58 -22.46
CA GLY A 213 17.04 -34.98 -23.62
C GLY A 213 17.60 -33.62 -24.04
N SER A 214 16.79 -32.84 -24.77
CA SER A 214 17.20 -31.53 -25.29
C SER A 214 16.98 -30.42 -24.26
N LEU A 215 18.02 -29.65 -23.95
CA LEU A 215 17.92 -28.41 -23.15
C LEU A 215 16.87 -27.46 -23.76
N GLU A 216 16.85 -27.34 -25.10
CA GLU A 216 15.90 -26.49 -25.79
C GLU A 216 14.46 -26.95 -25.59
N GLU A 217 14.19 -28.26 -25.67
CA GLU A 217 12.87 -28.83 -25.36
C GLU A 217 12.49 -28.57 -23.91
N PHE A 218 13.43 -28.76 -22.98
CA PHE A 218 13.18 -28.52 -21.55
C PHE A 218 12.82 -27.06 -21.24
N LEU A 219 13.54 -26.10 -21.83
CA LEU A 219 13.33 -24.66 -21.62
C LEU A 219 12.08 -24.15 -22.33
N ASN A 220 11.76 -24.68 -23.51
CA ASN A 220 10.59 -24.30 -24.30
C ASN A 220 9.32 -25.07 -23.91
N TYR A 221 9.42 -26.11 -23.09
CA TYR A 221 8.25 -26.84 -22.62
C TYR A 221 7.31 -25.89 -21.84
N LYS A 222 6.09 -25.76 -22.35
CA LYS A 222 5.03 -24.96 -21.76
C LYS A 222 3.75 -25.79 -21.76
N PRO A 223 3.26 -26.26 -20.60
CA PRO A 223 1.84 -26.58 -20.49
C PRO A 223 1.07 -25.30 -20.80
N SER A 224 0.16 -25.39 -21.76
CA SER A 224 -0.77 -24.40 -22.34
C SER A 224 -0.83 -22.96 -21.77
N ASN A 225 -0.70 -22.72 -20.47
CA ASN A 225 -0.78 -21.39 -19.83
C ASN A 225 0.42 -20.94 -18.96
N GLU A 226 1.55 -21.66 -18.91
CA GLU A 226 2.70 -21.24 -18.08
C GLU A 226 3.61 -20.18 -18.74
N LYS A 227 4.30 -19.37 -17.92
CA LYS A 227 5.39 -18.49 -18.39
C LYS A 227 6.57 -19.36 -18.88
N LYS A 228 7.41 -18.82 -19.77
CA LYS A 228 8.64 -19.51 -20.24
C LYS A 228 9.47 -19.95 -19.02
N ARG A 229 9.96 -21.19 -19.01
CA ARG A 229 10.76 -21.77 -17.90
C ARG A 229 12.11 -21.10 -17.73
N LEU A 230 12.64 -20.50 -18.81
CA LEU A 230 13.93 -19.84 -18.81
C LEU A 230 14.05 -18.77 -17.72
N GLU A 231 13.10 -17.83 -17.63
CA GLU A 231 13.19 -16.71 -16.69
C GLU A 231 13.28 -17.15 -15.22
N PRO A 232 12.37 -18.03 -14.71
CA PRO A 232 12.50 -18.56 -13.36
C PRO A 232 13.79 -19.35 -13.10
N ILE A 233 14.31 -20.06 -14.11
CA ILE A 233 15.57 -20.81 -14.00
C ILE A 233 16.76 -19.87 -13.87
N LEU A 234 16.86 -18.85 -14.73
CA LEU A 234 17.92 -17.84 -14.67
C LEU A 234 17.92 -17.13 -13.32
N ASP A 235 16.74 -16.69 -12.87
CA ASP A 235 16.59 -16.06 -11.55
C ASP A 235 16.97 -17.00 -10.40
N ASN A 236 16.76 -18.32 -10.55
CA ASN A 236 17.19 -19.31 -9.57
C ASN A 236 18.71 -19.44 -9.53
N ILE A 237 19.37 -19.53 -10.69
CA ILE A 237 20.84 -19.57 -10.78
C ILE A 237 21.45 -18.31 -10.18
N VAL A 238 20.90 -17.13 -10.48
CA VAL A 238 21.29 -15.85 -9.87
C VAL A 238 21.21 -15.93 -8.34
N ARG A 239 20.10 -16.41 -7.76
CA ARG A 239 20.00 -16.59 -6.31
C ARG A 239 21.00 -17.62 -5.78
N GLY A 240 21.20 -18.72 -6.50
CA GLY A 240 22.20 -19.74 -6.19
C GLY A 240 23.58 -19.13 -6.00
N TYR A 241 24.02 -18.34 -6.99
CA TYR A 241 25.31 -17.66 -6.98
C TYR A 241 25.40 -16.57 -5.91
N PHE A 242 24.56 -15.54 -5.98
CA PHE A 242 24.74 -14.32 -5.18
C PHE A 242 24.19 -14.39 -3.75
N ILE A 243 23.21 -15.26 -3.47
CA ILE A 243 22.60 -15.36 -2.13
C ILE A 243 23.11 -16.58 -1.38
N HIS A 244 23.20 -17.72 -2.07
CA HIS A 244 23.54 -18.99 -1.43
C HIS A 244 25.01 -19.36 -1.55
N ASP A 245 25.81 -18.58 -2.28
CA ASP A 245 27.22 -18.86 -2.53
C ASP A 245 27.41 -20.27 -3.15
N LYS A 246 26.45 -20.66 -3.99
CA LYS A 246 26.45 -21.93 -4.73
C LYS A 246 26.71 -21.64 -6.20
N LEU A 247 27.23 -22.62 -6.93
CA LEU A 247 27.49 -22.51 -8.36
C LEU A 247 28.71 -21.65 -8.75
N ARG A 248 29.55 -21.17 -7.82
CA ARG A 248 30.78 -20.41 -8.20
C ARG A 248 31.68 -21.21 -9.15
N HIS A 249 31.82 -22.51 -8.91
CA HIS A 249 32.63 -23.41 -9.73
C HIS A 249 32.00 -23.83 -11.07
N GLU A 250 30.75 -23.44 -11.33
CA GLU A 250 30.04 -23.79 -12.58
C GLU A 250 30.32 -22.79 -13.70
N PHE A 251 31.01 -21.69 -13.40
CA PHE A 251 31.31 -20.63 -14.35
C PHE A 251 32.79 -20.61 -14.71
N SER A 252 33.10 -20.27 -15.96
CA SER A 252 34.47 -20.02 -16.37
C SER A 252 35.05 -18.78 -15.68
N GLU A 253 36.37 -18.67 -15.57
CA GLU A 253 37.05 -17.55 -14.90
C GLU A 253 36.64 -16.17 -15.44
N ASN A 254 36.38 -16.06 -16.74
CA ASN A 254 35.93 -14.79 -17.33
C ASN A 254 34.50 -14.43 -16.90
N VAL A 255 33.61 -15.42 -16.86
CA VAL A 255 32.23 -15.22 -16.40
C VAL A 255 32.20 -14.90 -14.91
N GLU A 256 33.04 -15.56 -14.11
CA GLU A 256 33.16 -15.29 -12.68
C GLU A 256 33.60 -13.85 -12.39
N LYS A 257 34.53 -13.29 -13.18
CA LYS A 257 34.94 -11.87 -13.06
C LYS A 257 33.77 -10.90 -13.28
N ASP A 258 32.95 -11.13 -14.30
CA ASP A 258 31.78 -10.30 -14.58
C ASP A 258 30.75 -10.40 -13.46
N LEU A 259 30.53 -11.60 -12.91
CA LEU A 259 29.65 -11.84 -11.77
C LEU A 259 30.16 -11.14 -10.50
N GLU A 260 31.46 -11.21 -10.21
CA GLU A 260 32.08 -10.50 -9.08
C GLU A 260 32.00 -8.97 -9.21
N GLU A 261 32.14 -8.44 -10.43
CA GLU A 261 31.95 -7.00 -10.68
C GLU A 261 30.50 -6.59 -10.38
N PHE A 262 29.54 -7.40 -10.83
CA PHE A 262 28.12 -7.18 -10.52
C PHE A 262 27.82 -7.28 -9.02
N GLU A 263 28.44 -8.21 -8.29
CA GLU A 263 28.31 -8.32 -6.83
C GLU A 263 28.71 -7.01 -6.13
N LYS A 264 29.83 -6.40 -6.56
CA LYS A 264 30.27 -5.09 -6.05
C LYS A 264 29.26 -3.99 -6.36
N LYS A 265 28.65 -4.00 -7.55
CA LYS A 265 27.59 -3.06 -7.93
C LYS A 265 26.35 -3.23 -7.03
N ILE A 266 25.92 -4.45 -6.75
CA ILE A 266 24.79 -4.73 -5.81
C ILE A 266 25.07 -4.10 -4.44
N ILE A 267 26.27 -4.28 -3.89
CA ILE A 267 26.67 -3.68 -2.60
C ILE A 267 26.61 -2.14 -2.67
N GLY A 268 27.06 -1.55 -3.78
CA GLY A 268 26.96 -0.11 -4.04
C GLY A 268 25.51 0.40 -4.04
N ILE A 269 24.61 -0.32 -4.72
CA ILE A 269 23.17 -0.02 -4.74
C ILE A 269 22.55 -0.15 -3.35
N ALA A 270 22.90 -1.19 -2.59
CA ALA A 270 22.41 -1.38 -1.23
C ALA A 270 22.80 -0.21 -0.32
N LYS A 271 24.03 0.32 -0.47
CA LYS A 271 24.49 1.52 0.23
C LYS A 271 23.69 2.76 -0.16
N LYS A 272 23.45 3.00 -1.46
CA LYS A 272 22.62 4.11 -1.94
C LYS A 272 21.18 4.05 -1.40
N LEU A 273 20.56 2.87 -1.41
CA LEU A 273 19.22 2.65 -0.85
C LEU A 273 19.18 2.95 0.66
N LYS A 274 20.23 2.57 1.39
CA LYS A 274 20.35 2.86 2.83
C LYS A 274 20.50 4.36 3.09
N GLU A 275 21.31 5.06 2.29
CA GLU A 275 21.54 6.51 2.37
C GLU A 275 20.30 7.33 1.98
N ARG A 276 19.47 6.83 1.05
CA ARG A 276 18.18 7.44 0.68
C ARG A 276 17.19 7.52 1.84
N GLU A 277 17.41 6.73 2.90
CA GLU A 277 16.55 6.61 4.09
C GLU A 277 15.05 6.55 3.73
N ILE A 278 14.63 5.48 3.05
CA ILE A 278 13.23 5.31 2.57
C ILE A 278 12.28 5.17 3.76
N LYS A 279 11.85 6.32 4.30
CA LYS A 279 10.87 6.50 5.37
C LYS A 279 9.65 7.24 4.81
N PRO A 280 8.47 7.09 5.42
CA PRO A 280 7.31 7.88 5.03
C PRO A 280 7.60 9.39 5.13
N VAL A 281 7.41 10.12 4.04
CA VAL A 281 7.45 11.58 4.00
C VAL A 281 6.15 12.19 4.53
N ALA A 282 5.06 11.43 4.50
CA ALA A 282 3.80 11.81 5.12
C ALA A 282 3.02 10.58 5.58
N ILE A 283 2.26 10.75 6.65
CA ILE A 283 1.32 9.74 7.16
C ILE A 283 -0.04 10.42 7.33
N LEU A 284 -1.04 9.94 6.62
CA LEU A 284 -2.41 10.43 6.72
C LEU A 284 -3.28 9.38 7.42
N SER A 285 -4.14 9.84 8.30
CA SER A 285 -5.20 9.05 8.94
C SER A 285 -6.54 9.54 8.43
N ILE A 286 -7.32 8.62 7.87
CA ILE A 286 -8.54 8.91 7.12
C ILE A 286 -9.69 8.10 7.71
N SER A 287 -10.77 8.75 8.12
CA SER A 287 -12.02 8.10 8.53
C SER A 287 -12.97 8.00 7.33
N ILE A 288 -13.38 6.79 6.98
CA ILE A 288 -14.31 6.51 5.89
C ILE A 288 -15.74 6.48 6.46
N PRO A 289 -16.69 7.25 5.90
CA PRO A 289 -18.09 7.24 6.33
C PRO A 289 -18.71 5.84 6.32
N ASN A 290 -19.49 5.51 7.35
CA ASN A 290 -20.35 4.32 7.42
C ASN A 290 -21.52 4.43 6.44
N GLY A 291 -21.96 3.30 5.87
CA GLY A 291 -23.07 3.25 4.91
C GLY A 291 -24.41 3.83 5.37
N GLU A 292 -24.70 3.87 6.68
CA GLU A 292 -25.90 4.54 7.22
C GLU A 292 -25.86 6.08 7.04
N LEU A 293 -24.69 6.63 6.72
CA LEU A 293 -24.52 8.05 6.39
C LEU A 293 -24.91 8.37 4.94
N ALA A 294 -25.36 7.39 4.16
CA ALA A 294 -25.94 7.67 2.86
C ALA A 294 -27.21 8.54 2.96
N PRO A 295 -27.44 9.47 2.02
CA PRO A 295 -26.62 9.78 0.85
C PRO A 295 -25.61 10.92 1.07
N HIS A 296 -25.31 11.31 2.32
CA HIS A 296 -24.56 12.54 2.64
C HIS A 296 -23.15 12.59 2.02
N TYR A 297 -22.58 11.43 1.67
CA TYR A 297 -21.23 11.29 1.11
C TYR A 297 -21.21 10.68 -0.31
N ASP A 298 -22.35 10.65 -1.01
CA ASP A 298 -22.47 10.00 -2.33
C ASP A 298 -21.57 10.60 -3.44
N ASP A 299 -21.21 11.88 -3.31
CA ASP A 299 -20.28 12.52 -4.25
C ASP A 299 -18.81 12.30 -3.89
N GLU A 300 -18.54 11.74 -2.70
CA GLU A 300 -17.20 11.45 -2.18
C GLU A 300 -16.84 9.97 -2.31
N ILE A 301 -17.82 9.05 -2.31
CA ILE A 301 -17.57 7.61 -2.42
C ILE A 301 -18.07 7.11 -3.78
N VAL A 302 -17.14 6.93 -4.71
CA VAL A 302 -17.44 6.58 -6.11
C VAL A 302 -16.85 5.23 -6.49
N SER A 303 -17.42 4.57 -7.50
CA SER A 303 -16.83 3.36 -8.06
C SER A 303 -15.44 3.63 -8.64
N GLY A 304 -14.52 2.71 -8.42
CA GLY A 304 -13.17 2.71 -8.97
C GLY A 304 -13.11 2.44 -10.48
N LYS A 305 -11.89 2.24 -11.01
CA LYS A 305 -11.64 2.01 -12.46
C LYS A 305 -12.27 0.71 -12.98
N SER A 306 -12.62 -0.21 -12.09
CA SER A 306 -13.03 -1.58 -12.40
C SER A 306 -14.55 -1.80 -12.38
N TRP A 307 -15.35 -0.76 -12.62
CA TRP A 307 -16.81 -0.85 -12.83
C TRP A 307 -17.56 -1.70 -11.79
N GLY A 308 -17.42 -1.37 -10.51
CA GLY A 308 -18.18 -2.01 -9.42
C GLY A 308 -17.42 -3.03 -8.57
N SER A 309 -16.15 -3.33 -8.87
CA SER A 309 -15.32 -4.20 -8.01
C SER A 309 -14.38 -3.44 -7.06
N SER A 310 -14.43 -2.11 -7.06
CA SER A 310 -13.66 -1.27 -6.15
C SER A 310 -14.33 0.09 -5.96
N PHE A 311 -13.93 0.79 -4.91
CA PHE A 311 -14.37 2.13 -4.55
C PHE A 311 -13.18 3.09 -4.48
N ARG A 312 -13.48 4.38 -4.50
CA ARG A 312 -12.58 5.46 -4.11
C ARG A 312 -13.31 6.40 -3.19
N TYR A 313 -12.69 6.75 -2.07
CA TYR A 313 -13.15 7.83 -1.21
C TYR A 313 -12.34 9.08 -1.49
N HIS A 314 -13.01 10.14 -1.95
CA HIS A 314 -12.46 11.44 -2.29
C HIS A 314 -12.52 12.40 -1.11
N TYR A 315 -11.45 12.51 -0.33
CA TYR A 315 -11.41 13.36 0.85
C TYR A 315 -11.10 14.85 0.57
N LYS A 316 -10.78 15.24 -0.67
CA LYS A 316 -10.45 16.64 -1.00
C LYS A 316 -11.18 17.25 -2.21
N LYS A 317 -12.21 16.60 -2.75
CA LYS A 317 -13.07 17.29 -3.72
C LYS A 317 -13.91 18.32 -2.96
N SER A 318 -13.57 19.61 -3.11
CA SER A 318 -14.33 20.75 -2.56
C SER A 318 -14.17 21.06 -1.06
N GLY A 319 -13.00 20.83 -0.45
CA GLY A 319 -12.69 21.34 0.91
C GLY A 319 -13.57 20.81 2.05
N ASN A 320 -14.35 19.75 1.82
CA ASN A 320 -15.52 19.40 2.63
C ASN A 320 -15.57 17.95 3.12
N SER A 321 -14.48 17.18 3.03
CA SER A 321 -14.51 15.86 3.67
C SER A 321 -14.24 16.02 5.17
N VAL A 322 -15.30 16.49 5.81
CA VAL A 322 -15.45 16.74 7.22
C VAL A 322 -16.51 15.81 7.75
N PHE A 323 -16.59 15.67 9.07
CA PHE A 323 -17.75 15.10 9.72
C PHE A 323 -18.93 16.08 9.56
N LYS A 324 -19.76 15.86 8.52
CA LYS A 324 -20.83 16.75 8.06
C LYS A 324 -22.01 16.85 9.03
N GLY A 325 -22.20 15.87 9.89
CA GLY A 325 -23.18 15.83 10.97
C GLY A 325 -22.72 16.52 12.25
N LEU A 326 -21.41 16.71 12.45
CA LEU A 326 -20.85 17.40 13.62
C LEU A 326 -20.80 18.93 13.43
N ASP A 327 -20.91 19.68 14.53
CA ASP A 327 -20.94 21.16 14.50
C ASP A 327 -19.57 21.76 14.17
N ASN A 328 -18.49 21.15 14.70
CA ASN A 328 -17.13 21.63 14.49
C ASN A 328 -16.59 21.38 13.07
N LYS A 329 -17.30 20.58 12.25
CA LYS A 329 -16.88 20.17 10.91
C LYS A 329 -15.41 19.72 10.88
N ALA A 330 -15.00 18.91 11.86
CA ALA A 330 -13.64 18.38 11.91
C ALA A 330 -13.32 17.61 10.62
N SER A 331 -12.06 17.63 10.19
CA SER A 331 -11.65 16.91 8.98
C SER A 331 -11.65 15.40 9.20
N ARG A 332 -12.12 14.64 8.21
CA ARG A 332 -12.02 13.17 8.18
C ARG A 332 -10.64 12.68 7.79
N ALA A 333 -9.80 13.53 7.18
CA ALA A 333 -8.45 13.19 6.75
C ALA A 333 -7.44 14.14 7.40
N VAL A 334 -6.54 13.59 8.22
CA VAL A 334 -5.56 14.38 8.97
C VAL A 334 -4.16 13.83 8.80
N PHE A 335 -3.18 14.72 8.69
CA PHE A 335 -1.77 14.37 8.64
C PHE A 335 -1.23 14.17 10.06
N LEU A 336 -0.70 12.98 10.33
CA LEU A 336 -0.06 12.64 11.59
C LEU A 336 1.45 12.96 11.57
N HIS A 337 2.05 12.85 10.39
CA HIS A 337 3.45 13.12 10.13
C HIS A 337 3.62 13.82 8.78
N ILE A 338 4.53 14.78 8.72
CA ILE A 338 5.01 15.43 7.50
C ILE A 338 6.51 15.67 7.65
N ASN A 339 7.32 15.13 6.75
CA ASN A 339 8.71 15.55 6.59
C ASN A 339 8.72 16.97 5.97
N LYS A 340 9.26 17.93 6.71
CA LYS A 340 9.30 19.35 6.34
C LYS A 340 10.00 19.61 5.01
N GLU A 341 11.00 18.80 4.65
CA GLU A 341 11.72 18.90 3.37
C GLU A 341 10.79 18.65 2.17
N TYR A 342 9.80 17.78 2.34
CA TYR A 342 8.84 17.40 1.31
C TYR A 342 7.55 18.24 1.34
N LEU A 343 7.39 19.14 2.32
CA LEU A 343 6.20 19.98 2.45
C LEU A 343 5.87 20.79 1.17
N PRO A 344 6.83 21.41 0.46
CA PRO A 344 6.53 22.11 -0.80
C PRO A 344 5.98 21.20 -1.89
N VAL A 345 6.44 19.94 -1.96
CA VAL A 345 5.94 18.95 -2.92
C VAL A 345 4.54 18.50 -2.52
N LEU A 346 4.33 18.16 -1.24
CA LEU A 346 3.03 17.73 -0.72
C LEU A 346 1.96 18.82 -0.90
N LYS A 347 2.30 20.10 -0.71
CA LYS A 347 1.36 21.23 -0.93
C LYS A 347 0.85 21.34 -2.36
N LYS A 348 1.55 20.78 -3.36
CA LYS A 348 1.04 20.72 -4.76
C LYS A 348 -0.14 19.76 -4.89
N TYR A 349 -0.23 18.77 -4.02
CA TYR A 349 -1.29 17.75 -4.04
C TYR A 349 -2.32 18.01 -2.95
N PHE A 350 -1.93 18.50 -1.78
CA PHE A 350 -2.77 18.71 -0.60
C PHE A 350 -2.84 20.20 -0.23
N ASP A 351 -4.05 20.74 -0.21
CA ASP A 351 -4.35 22.15 0.09
C ASP A 351 -5.86 22.34 0.36
N PRO A 352 -6.29 22.53 1.63
CA PRO A 352 -5.45 22.67 2.82
C PRO A 352 -4.83 21.34 3.27
N ILE A 353 -3.82 21.43 4.14
CA ILE A 353 -3.27 20.31 4.90
C ILE A 353 -3.70 20.47 6.36
N THR A 354 -4.56 19.57 6.85
CA THR A 354 -4.95 19.51 8.26
C THR A 354 -3.97 18.62 9.01
N VAL A 355 -3.22 19.17 9.96
CA VAL A 355 -2.25 18.43 10.78
C VAL A 355 -2.86 18.10 12.14
N TYR A 356 -2.66 16.86 12.61
CA TYR A 356 -3.01 16.46 13.96
C TYR A 356 -1.94 16.93 14.95
N GLU A 357 -2.37 17.75 15.91
CA GLU A 357 -1.55 18.24 17.01
C GLU A 357 -1.93 17.52 18.31
N LEU A 358 -0.92 17.00 19.01
CA LEU A 358 -1.09 16.50 20.38
C LEU A 358 -1.24 17.72 21.30
N THR A 359 -2.49 18.07 21.63
CA THR A 359 -2.70 18.94 22.77
C THR A 359 -2.37 18.17 24.03
N GLU A 360 -1.50 18.68 24.90
CA GLU A 360 -1.27 18.16 26.26
C GLU A 360 -2.58 18.18 27.04
N LYS A 361 -3.44 17.19 26.84
CA LYS A 361 -4.44 16.82 27.82
C LYS A 361 -3.81 15.70 28.62
N ARG A 362 -3.42 16.00 29.86
CA ARG A 362 -3.30 14.95 30.88
C ARG A 362 -4.64 14.21 30.86
N LEU A 363 -4.61 12.96 30.41
CA LEU A 363 -5.72 12.03 30.61
C LEU A 363 -5.93 11.79 32.09
#